data_AF-A0A4S8J8M3-F1
#
_entry.id   AF-A0A4S8J8M3-F1
#
_cell.length_a   1.000
_cell.length_b   1.000
_cell.length_c   1.000
_cell.angle_alpha   90.00
_cell.angle_beta   90.00
_cell.angle_gamma   90.00
#
_symmetry.space_group_name_H-M   'P 1'
#
loop_
_entity.id
_entity.type
_entity.pdbx_description
1 polymer ?
#
loop_
_entity_poly.entity_id
_entity_poly.type
_entity_poly.pdbx_seq_one_letter_code
_entity_poly.pdbx_strand_id
1 'polypeptide(L)'
;MYRKQHKKDIHAEAVKKRRRTTKKPYSRSIVGATLEVIQKKRTEKPEVRDAARESALREIKERIKKTKDEKKAKKAEIVAKSQKSTQTKGSMARAPKGPKLGGGGGKR
;
A
#
# COMPACT_ATOMS: atom_id res chain seq x y z
N MET A 1 5.44 61.02 -39.39
CA MET A 1 6.32 60.14 -38.57
C MET A 1 5.88 60.01 -37.12
N TYR A 2 5.47 61.09 -36.44
CA TYR A 2 5.06 61.04 -35.03
C TYR A 2 3.87 60.12 -34.72
N ARG A 3 2.74 60.24 -35.42
CA ARG A 3 1.50 59.54 -35.06
C ARG A 3 1.59 58.01 -35.11
N LYS A 4 2.35 57.45 -36.05
CA LYS A 4 2.59 56.00 -36.18
C LYS A 4 3.46 55.43 -35.06
N GLN A 5 4.59 56.08 -34.73
CA GLN A 5 5.47 55.65 -33.63
C GLN A 5 4.76 55.69 -32.27
N HIS A 6 3.90 56.69 -32.09
CA HIS A 6 3.13 56.87 -30.87
C HIS A 6 1.76 56.16 -30.92
N LYS A 7 1.54 55.28 -31.91
CA LYS A 7 0.34 54.44 -32.02
C LYS A 7 -0.99 55.21 -32.05
N LYS A 8 -0.96 56.47 -32.49
CA LYS A 8 -2.14 57.38 -32.53
C LYS A 8 -3.06 57.15 -33.73
N ASP A 9 -2.70 56.24 -34.64
CA ASP A 9 -3.48 55.88 -35.85
C ASP A 9 -4.05 54.44 -35.78
N ILE A 10 -3.99 53.78 -34.61
CA ILE A 10 -4.52 52.43 -34.44
C ILE A 10 -6.04 52.51 -34.30
N HIS A 11 -6.75 52.44 -35.42
CA HIS A 11 -8.22 52.36 -35.46
C HIS A 11 -8.77 50.98 -35.85
N ALA A 12 -7.91 49.98 -36.05
CA ALA A 12 -8.33 48.61 -36.32
C ALA A 12 -7.66 47.68 -35.31
N GLU A 13 -8.49 47.02 -34.52
CA GLU A 13 -8.22 45.93 -33.59
C GLU A 13 -6.81 45.32 -33.71
N ALA A 14 -5.90 45.75 -32.84
CA ALA A 14 -4.76 44.93 -32.50
C ALA A 14 -5.28 43.74 -31.69
N VAL A 15 -5.87 42.73 -32.34
CA VAL A 15 -6.18 41.46 -31.70
C VAL A 15 -4.84 40.88 -31.26
N LYS A 16 -4.51 41.13 -30.00
CA LYS A 16 -3.33 40.58 -29.34
C LYS A 16 -3.41 39.07 -29.54
N LYS A 17 -2.52 38.50 -30.37
CA LYS A 17 -2.52 37.06 -30.65
C LYS A 17 -2.37 36.32 -29.32
N ARG A 18 -3.50 35.83 -28.78
CA ARG A 18 -3.49 34.97 -27.59
C ARG A 18 -2.73 33.71 -27.98
N ARG A 19 -1.63 33.44 -27.27
CA ARG A 19 -0.92 32.16 -27.41
C ARG A 19 -1.87 31.07 -26.92
N ARG A 20 -2.37 30.23 -27.84
CA ARG A 20 -3.21 29.07 -27.48
C ARG A 20 -2.28 27.92 -27.10
N THR A 21 -2.22 27.61 -25.81
CA THR A 21 -1.59 26.37 -25.34
C THR A 21 -2.55 25.22 -25.62
N THR A 22 -2.22 24.35 -26.56
CA THR A 22 -2.99 23.13 -26.80
C THR A 22 -2.60 22.09 -25.76
N LYS A 23 -3.45 21.88 -24.74
CA LYS A 23 -3.37 20.67 -23.92
C LYS A 23 -3.91 19.52 -24.76
N LYS A 24 -3.04 18.85 -25.51
CA LYS A 24 -3.38 17.56 -26.12
C LYS A 24 -3.35 16.52 -25.00
N PRO A 25 -4.50 15.97 -24.56
CA PRO A 25 -4.48 14.88 -23.60
C PRO A 25 -3.75 13.69 -24.22
N TYR A 26 -2.97 12.97 -23.40
CA TYR A 26 -2.11 11.85 -23.79
C TYR A 26 -2.81 10.89 -24.77
N SER A 27 -2.56 11.09 -26.06
CA SER A 27 -3.13 10.31 -27.17
C SER A 27 -2.19 9.20 -27.64
N ARG A 28 -1.09 8.97 -26.90
CA ARG A 28 -0.07 7.99 -27.23
C ARG A 28 -0.24 6.74 -26.35
N SER A 29 -0.04 5.57 -26.96
CA SER A 29 0.14 4.32 -26.23
C SER A 29 1.42 4.33 -25.40
N ILE A 30 1.47 3.49 -24.39
CA ILE A 30 2.65 3.26 -23.55
C ILE A 30 3.18 1.86 -23.91
N VAL A 31 4.50 1.64 -23.83
CA VAL A 31 5.19 0.41 -24.28
C VAL A 31 4.50 -0.89 -23.83
N GLY A 32 3.94 -0.93 -22.61
CA GLY A 32 3.24 -2.10 -22.06
C GLY A 32 1.71 -2.05 -22.10
N ALA A 33 1.10 -1.00 -22.65
CA ALA A 33 -0.35 -0.87 -22.71
C ALA A 33 -0.81 0.03 -23.87
N THR A 34 -1.73 -0.48 -24.68
CA THR A 34 -2.38 0.32 -25.72
C THR A 34 -3.30 1.37 -25.10
N LEU A 35 -3.57 2.45 -25.85
CA LEU A 35 -4.40 3.56 -25.38
C LEU A 35 -5.82 3.11 -25.03
N GLU A 36 -6.39 2.17 -25.77
CA GLU A 36 -7.72 1.62 -25.52
C GLU A 36 -7.82 0.88 -24.19
N VAL A 37 -6.80 0.09 -23.83
CA VAL A 37 -6.76 -0.64 -22.56
C VAL A 37 -6.68 0.33 -21.39
N ILE A 38 -5.88 1.40 -21.54
CA ILE A 38 -5.78 2.46 -20.53
C ILE A 38 -7.12 3.17 -20.35
N GLN A 39 -7.80 3.51 -21.44
CA GLN A 39 -9.10 4.18 -21.38
C GLN A 39 -10.15 3.31 -20.73
N LYS A 40 -10.28 2.03 -21.13
CA LYS A 40 -11.24 1.09 -20.52
C LYS A 40 -11.08 1.01 -19.01
N LYS A 41 -9.85 0.82 -18.52
CA LYS A 41 -9.54 0.83 -17.07
C LYS A 41 -9.88 2.17 -16.39
N ARG A 42 -9.64 3.29 -17.06
CA ARG A 42 -9.95 4.64 -16.54
C ARG A 42 -11.44 4.99 -16.57
N THR A 43 -12.23 4.40 -17.45
CA THR A 43 -13.67 4.69 -17.58
C THR A 43 -14.54 3.64 -16.89
N GLU A 44 -13.96 2.59 -16.31
CA GLU A 44 -14.69 1.64 -15.47
C GLU A 44 -15.52 2.35 -14.39
N LYS A 45 -16.74 1.85 -14.19
CA LYS A 45 -17.64 2.38 -13.17
C LYS A 45 -17.00 2.21 -11.78
N PRO A 46 -17.20 3.18 -10.86
CA PRO A 46 -16.67 3.09 -9.51
C PRO A 46 -17.11 1.80 -8.80
N GLU A 47 -18.35 1.36 -8.99
CA GLU A 47 -18.89 0.11 -8.44
C GLU A 47 -18.06 -1.13 -8.81
N VAL A 48 -17.61 -1.23 -10.07
CA VAL A 48 -16.77 -2.33 -10.55
C VAL A 48 -15.39 -2.28 -9.89
N ARG A 49 -14.86 -1.07 -9.69
CA ARG A 49 -13.57 -0.87 -9.00
C ARG A 49 -13.67 -1.22 -7.52
N ASP A 50 -14.76 -0.82 -6.88
CA ASP A 50 -14.98 -1.07 -5.46
C ASP A 50 -15.18 -2.57 -5.22
N ALA A 51 -15.92 -3.27 -6.08
CA ALA A 51 -16.01 -4.73 -6.05
C ALA A 51 -14.65 -5.43 -6.25
N ALA A 52 -13.82 -4.94 -7.19
CA ALA A 52 -12.46 -5.45 -7.38
C ALA A 52 -11.56 -5.19 -6.16
N ARG A 53 -11.70 -4.05 -5.48
CA ARG A 53 -10.98 -3.76 -4.24
C ARG A 53 -11.45 -4.66 -3.10
N GLU A 54 -12.75 -4.85 -2.94
CA GLU A 54 -13.31 -5.69 -1.89
C GLU A 54 -12.90 -7.15 -2.05
N SER A 55 -12.96 -7.69 -3.27
CA SER A 55 -12.50 -9.05 -3.56
C SER A 55 -11.01 -9.22 -3.26
N ALA A 56 -10.16 -8.27 -3.67
CA ALA A 56 -8.73 -8.29 -3.33
C ALA A 56 -8.48 -8.25 -1.81
N LEU A 57 -9.24 -7.42 -1.08
CA LEU A 57 -9.13 -7.35 0.39
C LEU A 57 -9.60 -8.65 1.07
N ARG A 58 -10.65 -9.29 0.56
CA ARG A 58 -11.12 -10.60 1.06
C ARG A 58 -10.04 -11.66 0.84
N GLU A 59 -9.48 -11.72 -0.36
CA GLU A 59 -8.43 -12.68 -0.69
C GLU A 59 -7.18 -12.49 0.19
N ILE A 60 -6.73 -11.24 0.40
CA ILE A 60 -5.60 -10.94 1.30
C ILE A 60 -5.91 -11.42 2.72
N LYS A 61 -7.12 -11.13 3.23
CA LYS A 61 -7.53 -11.58 4.56
C LYS A 61 -7.55 -13.10 4.68
N GLU A 62 -8.03 -13.80 3.66
CA GLU A 62 -8.04 -15.27 3.61
C GLU A 62 -6.63 -15.86 3.57
N ARG A 63 -5.73 -15.30 2.75
CA ARG A 63 -4.31 -15.70 2.73
C ARG A 63 -3.64 -15.47 4.09
N ILE A 64 -3.93 -14.35 4.75
CA ILE A 64 -3.41 -14.07 6.10
C ILE A 64 -3.96 -15.06 7.13
N LYS A 65 -5.25 -15.42 7.07
CA LYS A 65 -5.83 -16.44 7.96
C LYS A 65 -5.15 -17.79 7.75
N LYS A 66 -5.06 -18.28 6.51
CA LYS A 66 -4.39 -19.54 6.16
C LYS A 66 -2.95 -19.60 6.68
N THR A 67 -2.15 -18.56 6.40
CA THR A 67 -0.76 -18.50 6.88
C THR A 67 -0.64 -18.37 8.40
N LYS A 68 -1.60 -17.77 9.11
CA LYS A 68 -1.63 -17.75 10.58
C LYS A 68 -1.95 -19.12 11.15
N ASP A 69 -2.88 -19.85 10.56
CA ASP A 69 -3.28 -21.18 11.03
C ASP A 69 -2.17 -22.21 10.75
N GLU A 70 -1.49 -22.13 9.62
CA GLU A 70 -0.26 -22.90 9.35
C GLU A 70 0.85 -22.60 10.36
N LYS A 71 1.04 -21.32 10.74
CA LYS A 71 2.02 -20.93 11.76
C LYS A 71 1.63 -21.46 13.15
N LYS A 72 0.35 -21.50 13.49
CA LYS A 72 -0.13 -22.07 14.76
C LYS A 72 0.03 -23.59 14.79
N ALA A 73 -0.30 -24.28 13.70
CA ALA A 73 -0.12 -25.72 13.57
C ALA A 73 1.37 -26.12 13.70
N LYS A 74 2.27 -25.41 13.00
CA LYS A 74 3.72 -25.64 13.12
C LYS A 74 4.25 -25.37 14.53
N LYS A 75 3.76 -24.34 15.21
CA LYS A 75 4.12 -24.06 16.62
C LYS A 75 3.62 -25.14 17.57
N ALA A 76 2.39 -25.63 17.38
CA ALA A 76 1.82 -26.70 18.20
C ALA A 76 2.57 -28.02 17.99
N GLU A 77 2.98 -28.34 16.76
CA GLU A 77 3.79 -29.53 16.47
C GLU A 77 5.18 -29.46 17.14
N ILE A 78 5.84 -28.30 17.11
CA ILE A 78 7.13 -28.11 17.78
C ILE A 78 7.00 -28.27 19.30
N VAL A 79 5.94 -27.70 19.90
CA VAL A 79 5.69 -27.82 21.35
C VAL A 79 5.36 -29.27 21.73
N ALA A 80 4.53 -29.96 20.95
CA ALA A 80 4.20 -31.37 21.19
C ALA A 80 5.42 -32.30 21.03
N LYS A 81 6.31 -32.03 20.06
CA LYS A 81 7.57 -32.76 19.90
C LYS A 81 8.53 -32.52 21.09
N SER A 82 8.55 -31.30 21.62
CA SER A 82 9.38 -30.95 22.79
C SER A 82 8.86 -31.50 24.13
N GLN A 83 7.54 -31.65 24.28
CA GLN A 83 6.94 -32.27 25.47
C GLN A 83 7.10 -33.79 25.50
N LYS A 84 7.24 -34.44 24.33
CA LYS A 84 7.49 -35.89 24.27
C LYS A 84 8.94 -36.26 24.62
N SER A 85 9.87 -35.29 24.62
CA SER A 85 11.26 -35.49 25.02
C SER A 85 11.56 -35.24 26.51
N THR A 86 10.60 -34.75 27.30
CA THR A 86 10.80 -34.44 28.73
C THR A 86 10.28 -35.49 29.71
N GLN A 87 9.68 -36.59 29.24
CA GLN A 87 9.26 -37.72 30.08
C GLN A 87 10.31 -38.85 30.16
N THR A 88 11.60 -38.53 30.26
CA THR A 88 12.62 -39.51 30.69
C THR A 88 13.80 -38.79 31.33
N LYS A 89 13.64 -38.33 32.57
CA LYS A 89 14.70 -38.35 33.60
C LYS A 89 14.12 -38.01 34.98
N GLY A 90 14.38 -38.90 35.93
CA GLY A 90 13.76 -38.96 37.24
C GLY A 90 14.22 -37.93 38.26
N SER A 91 13.37 -37.78 39.26
CA SER A 91 13.65 -37.65 40.70
C SER A 91 14.96 -36.99 41.16
N MET A 92 14.85 -35.85 41.86
CA MET A 92 15.13 -35.73 43.31
C MET A 92 15.37 -34.26 43.75
N ALA A 93 14.87 -33.98 44.96
CA ALA A 93 15.38 -33.05 45.98
C ALA A 93 15.08 -31.53 45.89
N ARG A 94 14.09 -31.16 46.72
CA ARG A 94 14.26 -30.30 47.93
C ARG A 94 14.45 -28.78 47.74
N ALA A 95 13.38 -28.03 48.02
CA ALA A 95 13.42 -26.66 48.55
C ALA A 95 13.76 -26.68 50.06
N PRO A 96 13.93 -25.55 50.81
CA PRO A 96 13.83 -24.13 50.43
C PRO A 96 14.97 -23.24 51.01
N LYS A 97 15.08 -21.98 50.56
CA LYS A 97 15.51 -20.80 51.36
C LYS A 97 15.47 -19.52 50.50
N GLY A 98 14.59 -18.58 50.84
CA GLY A 98 14.70 -17.16 50.42
C GLY A 98 15.58 -16.37 51.41
N PRO A 99 15.50 -15.03 51.51
CA PRO A 99 14.94 -14.02 50.59
C PRO A 99 16.01 -12.95 50.21
N LYS A 100 15.75 -12.10 49.19
CA LYS A 100 15.87 -10.62 49.25
C LYS A 100 16.06 -9.94 47.87
N LEU A 101 15.31 -8.84 47.72
CA LEU A 101 15.61 -7.59 46.99
C LEU A 101 15.70 -7.72 45.46
N GLY A 102 14.84 -7.12 44.65
CA GLY A 102 14.46 -5.71 44.66
C GLY A 102 15.10 -5.03 43.44
N GLY A 103 14.27 -4.50 42.53
CA GLY A 103 14.69 -3.77 41.32
C GLY A 103 13.99 -4.33 40.08
N GLY A 104 12.89 -3.78 39.58
CA GLY A 104 12.73 -2.37 39.23
C GLY A 104 13.41 -2.14 37.88
N GLY A 105 12.68 -2.29 36.77
CA GLY A 105 13.28 -2.22 35.45
C GLY A 105 12.26 -2.15 34.31
N GLY A 106 11.41 -1.12 34.32
CA GLY A 106 10.69 -0.70 33.13
C GLY A 106 11.64 -0.21 32.04
N LYS A 107 11.41 -0.64 30.80
CA LYS A 107 11.94 -0.04 29.57
C LYS A 107 10.71 0.14 28.66
N ARG A 108 10.23 1.38 28.53
CA ARG A 108 10.52 2.30 27.42
C ARG A 108 10.16 1.70 26.07
#